data_AF-A0A2M7I5X1-F1
#
_entry.id   AF-A0A2M7I5X1-F1
#
_cell.length_a   1.000
_cell.length_b   1.000
_cell.length_c   1.000
_cell.angle_alpha   90.00
_cell.angle_beta   90.00
_cell.angle_gamma   90.00
#
_symmetry.space_group_name_H-M   'P 1'
#
loop_
_entity.id
_entity.type
_entity.pdbx_description
1 polymer ?
#
loop_
_entity_poly.entity_id
_entity_poly.type
_entity_poly.pdbx_seq_one_letter_code
_entity_poly.pdbx_strand_id
1 'polypeptide(L)'
;MRTSQFFLSTSKEAPAEAELISHKLMLRAGLIKRLGAGLYTWMPLGLRCLRKVEAIVREEMNRAGAIELLMPAVQPAELWQESGRWAVFGPQMLKIKDRHGRDFCFGPTHEEVITDLAR
;
A
#
# COMPACT_ATOMS: atom_id res chain seq x y z
N MET A 1 -19.17 -17.87 -8.71
CA MET A 1 -19.82 -16.56 -8.60
C MET A 1 -20.33 -16.17 -9.98
N ARG A 2 -21.60 -15.81 -10.13
CA ARG A 2 -22.17 -15.42 -11.44
C ARG A 2 -21.82 -13.97 -11.73
N THR A 3 -21.45 -13.64 -12.97
CA THR A 3 -21.10 -12.26 -13.37
C THR A 3 -22.26 -11.29 -13.15
N SER A 4 -23.50 -11.74 -13.34
CA SER A 4 -24.71 -10.94 -13.08
C SER A 4 -24.90 -10.52 -11.62
N GLN A 5 -24.17 -11.14 -10.68
CA GLN A 5 -24.19 -10.84 -9.24
C GLN A 5 -22.84 -10.31 -8.75
N PHE A 6 -21.95 -9.92 -9.66
CA PHE A 6 -20.61 -9.44 -9.33
C PHE A 6 -20.39 -8.06 -9.92
N PHE A 7 -19.86 -7.14 -9.11
CA PHE A 7 -19.53 -5.82 -9.58
C PHE A 7 -18.29 -5.89 -10.48
N LEU A 8 -18.51 -5.80 -11.79
CA LEU A 8 -17.49 -5.81 -12.83
C LEU A 8 -17.73 -4.62 -13.77
N SER A 9 -16.83 -3.64 -13.72
CA SER A 9 -16.94 -2.38 -14.47
C SER A 9 -15.88 -2.29 -15.55
N THR A 10 -16.02 -3.07 -16.63
CA THR A 10 -15.08 -3.03 -17.76
C THR A 10 -15.29 -1.81 -18.64
N SER A 11 -14.21 -1.27 -19.24
CA SER A 11 -14.29 -0.20 -20.24
C SER A 11 -13.79 -0.68 -21.61
N LYS A 12 -14.45 -0.21 -22.68
CA LYS A 12 -14.06 -0.52 -24.06
C LYS A 12 -12.65 0.01 -24.35
N GLU A 13 -12.40 1.25 -23.95
CA GLU A 13 -11.14 1.98 -24.16
C GLU A 13 -10.46 2.25 -22.82
N ALA A 14 -9.13 2.28 -22.83
CA ALA A 14 -8.36 2.71 -21.66
C ALA A 14 -8.40 4.24 -21.58
N PRO A 15 -8.43 4.82 -20.37
CA PRO A 15 -8.22 6.25 -20.20
C PRO A 15 -6.90 6.71 -20.84
N ALA A 16 -6.90 7.89 -21.45
CA ALA A 16 -5.77 8.41 -22.24
C ALA A 16 -4.51 8.63 -21.40
N GLU A 17 -4.67 8.88 -20.10
CA GLU A 17 -3.57 9.08 -19.14
C GLU A 17 -2.82 7.80 -18.77
N ALA A 18 -3.34 6.62 -19.13
CA ALA A 18 -2.66 5.38 -18.88
C ALA A 18 -1.66 5.11 -20.01
N GLU A 19 -0.36 5.27 -19.76
CA GLU A 19 0.68 5.06 -20.78
C GLU A 19 1.09 3.58 -20.90
N LEU A 20 1.38 2.95 -19.76
CA LEU A 20 1.85 1.56 -19.67
C LEU A 20 0.75 0.54 -19.97
N ILE A 21 1.10 -0.55 -20.66
CA ILE A 21 0.12 -1.57 -21.05
C ILE A 21 -0.54 -2.25 -19.85
N SER A 22 0.19 -2.51 -18.77
CA SER A 22 -0.36 -3.06 -17.54
C SER A 22 -1.42 -2.15 -16.95
N HIS A 23 -1.13 -0.85 -16.85
CA HIS A 23 -2.06 0.16 -16.34
C HIS A 23 -3.33 0.25 -17.22
N LYS A 24 -3.17 0.31 -18.54
CA LYS A 24 -4.29 0.29 -19.51
C LYS A 24 -5.19 -0.94 -19.30
N LEU A 25 -4.59 -2.12 -19.17
CA LEU A 25 -5.34 -3.38 -18.99
C LEU A 25 -6.04 -3.44 -17.64
N MET A 26 -5.38 -3.02 -16.56
CA MET A 26 -5.98 -3.03 -15.22
C MET A 26 -7.19 -2.10 -15.11
N LEU A 27 -7.13 -0.93 -15.75
CA LEU A 27 -8.28 -0.02 -15.82
C LEU A 27 -9.41 -0.61 -16.67
N ARG A 28 -9.11 -1.10 -17.89
CA ARG A 28 -10.11 -1.67 -18.81
C ARG A 28 -10.81 -2.90 -18.26
N ALA A 29 -10.09 -3.77 -17.57
CA ALA A 29 -10.65 -4.96 -16.95
C ALA A 29 -11.40 -4.66 -15.64
N GLY A 30 -11.46 -3.39 -15.20
CA GLY A 30 -12.11 -3.01 -13.95
C GLY A 30 -11.41 -3.60 -12.72
N LEU A 31 -10.07 -3.71 -12.73
CA LEU A 31 -9.28 -4.21 -11.61
C LEU A 31 -8.95 -3.11 -10.60
N ILE A 32 -8.74 -1.88 -11.09
CA ILE A 32 -8.46 -0.70 -10.27
C ILE A 32 -9.28 0.49 -10.78
N LYS A 33 -9.53 1.45 -9.89
CA LYS A 33 -10.12 2.75 -10.22
C LYS A 33 -9.28 3.85 -9.59
N ARG A 34 -8.87 4.84 -10.37
CA ARG A 34 -8.08 5.97 -9.87
C ARG A 34 -8.93 6.84 -8.93
N LEU A 35 -8.38 7.15 -7.76
CA LEU A 35 -8.93 8.12 -6.79
C LEU A 35 -8.18 9.45 -6.88
N GLY A 36 -6.87 9.40 -7.09
CA GLY A 36 -5.97 10.57 -7.20
C GLY A 36 -4.65 10.20 -7.88
N ALA A 37 -3.70 11.13 -7.95
CA ALA A 37 -2.35 10.80 -8.43
C ALA A 37 -1.70 9.77 -7.48
N GLY A 38 -1.30 8.61 -8.01
CA GLY A 38 -0.72 7.52 -7.21
C GLY A 38 -1.70 6.78 -6.28
N LEU A 39 -2.97 7.15 -6.24
CA LEU A 39 -3.97 6.57 -5.34
C LEU A 39 -5.05 5.82 -6.14
N TYR A 40 -5.21 4.54 -5.85
CA TYR A 40 -6.13 3.64 -6.55
C TYR A 40 -7.00 2.86 -5.57
N THR A 41 -8.28 2.71 -5.92
CA THR A 41 -9.18 1.75 -5.31
C THR A 41 -9.03 0.41 -6.02
N TRP A 42 -8.73 -0.65 -5.27
CA TRP A 42 -8.79 -2.01 -5.77
C TRP A 42 -10.24 -2.46 -5.92
N MET A 43 -10.64 -2.74 -7.14
CA MET A 43 -11.99 -3.21 -7.47
C MET A 43 -12.11 -4.71 -7.15
N PRO A 44 -13.32 -5.28 -7.04
CA PRO A 44 -13.50 -6.65 -6.55
C PRO A 44 -12.67 -7.72 -7.25
N LEU A 45 -12.49 -7.62 -8.58
CA LEU A 45 -11.64 -8.56 -9.32
C LEU A 45 -10.15 -8.33 -9.06
N GLY A 46 -9.69 -7.07 -9.02
CA GLY A 46 -8.30 -6.73 -8.70
C GLY A 46 -7.92 -7.12 -7.28
N LEU A 47 -8.79 -6.88 -6.30
CA LEU A 47 -8.57 -7.26 -4.91
C LEU A 47 -8.41 -8.78 -4.75
N ARG A 48 -9.14 -9.59 -5.52
CA ARG A 48 -8.95 -11.06 -5.55
C ARG A 48 -7.56 -11.45 -6.05
N CYS A 49 -7.08 -10.80 -7.11
CA CYS A 49 -5.72 -11.03 -7.62
C CYS A 49 -4.68 -10.63 -6.58
N LEU A 50 -4.84 -9.45 -5.95
CA LEU A 50 -3.95 -8.98 -4.88
C LEU A 50 -3.88 -10.00 -3.72
N ARG A 51 -5.04 -10.50 -3.26
CA ARG A 51 -5.10 -11.50 -2.17
C ARG A 51 -4.45 -12.83 -2.53
N LYS A 52 -4.46 -13.24 -3.80
CA LYS A 52 -3.73 -14.45 -4.24
C LYS A 52 -2.22 -14.26 -4.14
N VAL A 53 -1.72 -13.11 -4.59
CA VAL A 53 -0.29 -12.79 -4.49
C VAL A 53 0.13 -12.71 -3.03
N GLU A 54 -0.66 -12.02 -2.20
CA GLU A 54 -0.44 -11.92 -0.75
C GLU A 54 -0.39 -13.30 -0.08
N ALA A 55 -1.31 -14.21 -0.43
CA ALA A 55 -1.34 -15.56 0.12
C ALA A 55 -0.05 -16.34 -0.20
N ILE A 56 0.44 -16.28 -1.43
CA ILE A 56 1.68 -16.96 -1.83
C ILE A 56 2.87 -16.41 -1.04
N VAL A 57 2.98 -15.07 -0.92
CA VAL A 57 4.07 -14.45 -0.14
C VAL A 57 4.00 -14.91 1.32
N ARG A 58 2.82 -14.89 1.94
CA ARG A 58 2.62 -15.34 3.32
C ARG A 58 2.98 -16.81 3.51
N GLU A 59 2.54 -17.69 2.61
CA GLU A 59 2.83 -19.12 2.66
C GLU A 59 4.34 -19.40 2.65
N GLU A 60 5.08 -18.73 1.77
CA GLU A 60 6.53 -18.91 1.67
C GLU A 60 7.29 -18.28 2.85
N MET A 61 6.84 -17.13 3.36
CA MET A 61 7.43 -16.53 4.57
C MET A 61 7.22 -17.42 5.80
N ASN A 62 6.02 -18.00 5.95
CA ASN A 62 5.73 -18.96 7.02
C ASN A 62 6.58 -20.23 6.87
N ARG A 63 6.76 -20.73 5.64
CA ARG A 63 7.64 -21.89 5.36
C ARG A 63 9.09 -21.61 5.75
N ALA A 64 9.56 -20.38 5.58
CA ALA A 64 10.88 -19.93 5.98
C ALA A 64 11.02 -19.67 7.50
N GLY A 65 9.94 -19.80 8.28
CA GLY A 65 9.94 -19.60 9.73
C GLY A 65 9.74 -18.16 10.20
N ALA A 66 9.35 -17.24 9.30
CA ALA A 66 8.97 -15.89 9.70
C ALA A 66 7.64 -15.88 10.47
N ILE A 67 7.47 -14.92 11.38
CA ILE A 67 6.25 -14.75 12.18
C ILE A 67 5.59 -13.43 11.77
N GLU A 68 4.40 -13.51 11.20
CA GLU A 68 3.67 -12.35 10.69
C GLU A 68 3.07 -11.50 11.82
N LEU A 69 3.21 -10.17 11.70
CA LEU A 69 2.55 -9.16 12.53
C LEU A 69 2.16 -7.94 11.67
N LEU A 70 1.29 -7.07 12.20
CA LEU A 70 0.83 -5.86 11.50
C LEU A 70 1.16 -4.62 12.32
N MET A 71 1.99 -3.74 11.75
CA MET A 71 2.43 -2.49 12.38
C MET A 71 1.58 -1.29 11.90
N PRO A 72 1.46 -0.21 12.71
CA PRO A 72 0.73 0.98 12.32
C PRO A 72 1.40 1.69 11.12
N ALA A 73 0.57 2.24 10.22
CA ALA A 73 1.03 3.01 9.07
C ALA A 73 1.46 4.43 9.44
N VAL A 74 0.86 5.02 10.48
CA VAL A 74 1.28 6.32 11.02
C VAL A 74 2.28 6.07 12.14
N GLN A 75 3.45 6.69 12.04
CA GLN A 75 4.58 6.44 12.93
C GLN A 75 5.03 7.74 13.62
N PRO A 76 5.38 7.70 14.91
CA PRO A 76 5.89 8.87 15.65
C PRO A 76 7.24 9.32 15.08
N ALA A 77 7.45 10.63 14.96
CA ALA A 77 8.70 11.18 14.44
C ALA A 77 9.92 10.82 15.30
N GLU A 78 9.71 10.60 16.59
CA GLU A 78 10.74 10.29 17.58
C GLU A 78 11.56 9.04 17.20
N LEU A 79 10.90 7.98 16.73
CA LEU A 79 11.58 6.75 16.28
C LEU A 79 12.52 7.01 15.09
N TRP A 80 12.10 7.87 14.17
CA TRP A 80 12.89 8.26 12.99
C TRP A 80 14.01 9.26 13.32
N GLN A 81 13.83 10.06 14.37
CA GLN A 81 14.85 10.98 14.86
C GLN A 81 15.95 10.20 15.58
N GLU A 82 15.59 9.18 16.36
CA GLU A 82 16.53 8.27 17.01
C GLU A 82 17.44 7.56 16.00
N SER A 83 16.88 7.10 14.87
CA SER A 83 17.67 6.48 13.79
C SER A 83 18.43 7.50 12.92
N GLY A 84 18.17 8.79 13.08
CA GLY A 84 18.68 9.86 12.22
C GLY A 84 18.04 9.92 10.82
N ARG A 85 17.13 9.01 10.47
CA ARG A 85 16.52 8.93 9.13
C ARG A 85 15.43 9.96 8.88
N TRP A 86 14.93 10.64 9.91
CA TRP A 86 13.91 11.70 9.81
C TRP A 86 14.28 12.85 8.85
N ALA A 87 15.56 13.24 8.82
CA ALA A 87 16.06 14.30 7.96
C ALA A 87 16.49 13.80 6.57
N VAL A 88 16.93 12.54 6.49
CA VAL A 88 17.55 11.94 5.28
C VAL A 88 16.51 11.62 4.21
N PHE A 89 15.33 11.14 4.59
CA PHE A 89 14.27 10.77 3.64
C PHE A 89 13.74 11.95 2.81
N GLY A 90 13.96 13.18 3.29
CA GLY A 90 13.64 14.40 2.56
C GLY A 90 12.15 14.51 2.18
N PRO A 91 11.83 15.05 0.99
CA PRO A 91 10.47 15.42 0.60
C PRO A 91 9.54 14.24 0.28
N GLN A 92 10.08 13.02 0.16
CA GLN A 92 9.26 11.83 -0.12
C GLN A 92 8.52 11.32 1.13
N MET A 93 8.97 11.71 2.32
CA MET A 93 8.29 11.36 3.57
C MET A 93 7.08 12.25 3.78
N LEU A 94 5.89 11.63 3.80
CA LEU A 94 4.66 12.33 4.13
C LEU A 94 4.62 12.61 5.64
N LYS A 95 4.99 13.84 6.01
CA LYS A 95 4.95 14.32 7.40
C LYS A 95 3.53 14.80 7.76
N ILE A 96 3.09 14.43 8.96
CA ILE A 96 1.76 14.69 9.49
C ILE A 96 1.94 15.40 10.83
N LYS A 97 1.22 16.49 11.06
CA LYS A 97 1.11 17.11 12.38
C LYS A 97 -0.30 16.89 12.90
N ASP A 98 -0.43 16.33 14.10
CA ASP A 98 -1.74 16.12 14.71
C ASP A 98 -2.31 17.42 15.31
N ARG A 99 -3.55 17.36 15.82
CA ARG A 99 -4.22 18.51 16.45
C ARG A 99 -3.53 19.05 17.71
N HIS A 100 -2.62 18.27 18.31
CA HIS A 100 -1.85 18.64 19.49
C HIS A 100 -0.45 19.15 19.13
N GLY A 101 -0.14 19.27 17.84
CA GLY A 101 1.15 19.74 17.36
C GLY A 101 2.25 18.68 17.36
N ARG A 102 1.93 17.41 17.61
CA ARG A 102 2.89 16.30 17.56
C ARG A 102 3.20 15.90 16.13
N ASP A 103 4.45 15.56 15.87
CA ASP A 103 4.93 15.21 14.54
C ASP A 103 4.92 13.69 14.33
N PHE A 104 4.39 13.30 13.18
CA PHE A 104 4.28 11.92 12.72
C PHE A 104 4.68 11.84 11.24
N CYS A 105 4.81 10.62 10.73
CA CYS A 105 4.83 10.37 9.28
C CYS A 105 3.88 9.24 8.90
N PHE A 106 3.45 9.23 7.64
CA PHE A 106 2.98 8.00 7.01
C PHE A 106 4.21 7.18 6.64
N GLY A 107 4.45 6.10 7.37
CA GLY A 107 5.68 5.31 7.31
C GLY A 107 5.98 4.82 5.90
N PRO A 108 7.10 5.24 5.27
CA PRO A 108 7.52 4.71 3.98
C PRO A 108 8.10 3.29 4.09
N THR A 109 8.51 2.89 5.31
CA THR A 109 8.99 1.56 5.71
C THR A 109 8.90 1.46 7.25
N HIS A 110 9.34 0.34 7.84
CA HIS A 110 9.12 0.01 9.25
C HIS A 110 10.38 -0.49 9.99
N GLU A 111 11.61 -0.22 9.51
CA GLU A 111 12.82 -0.70 10.23
C GLU A 111 12.91 -0.15 11.66
N GLU A 112 12.58 1.13 11.87
CA GLU A 112 12.56 1.75 13.21
C GLU A 112 11.51 1.11 14.11
N VAL A 113 10.30 0.89 13.57
CA VAL A 113 9.16 0.37 14.34
C VAL A 113 9.39 -1.08 14.77
N ILE A 114 9.89 -1.93 13.86
CA ILE A 114 10.19 -3.33 14.21
C ILE A 114 11.39 -3.43 15.16
N THR A 115 12.37 -2.54 15.02
CA THR A 115 13.51 -2.48 15.94
C THR A 115 13.06 -2.08 17.34
N ASP A 116 12.21 -1.06 17.47
CA ASP A 116 11.64 -0.64 18.76
C ASP A 116 10.84 -1.76 19.43
N LEU A 117 10.02 -2.50 18.66
CA LEU A 117 9.26 -3.65 19.17
C LEU A 117 10.14 -4.79 19.71
N ALA A 118 11.31 -5.01 19.09
CA ALA A 118 12.18 -6.15 19.39
C ALA A 118 13.20 -5.88 20.52
N ARG A 119 13.27 -4.66 21.05
CA ARG A 119 14.23 -4.24 22.10
C ARG A 119 13.94 -4.90 23.46
#